data_AF-A0A7W0S6P4-F1
#
_entry.id   AF-A0A7W0S6P4-F1
#
_cell.length_a   1.000
_cell.length_b   1.000
_cell.length_c   1.000
_cell.angle_alpha   90.00
_cell.angle_beta   90.00
_cell.angle_gamma   90.00
#
_symmetry.space_group_name_H-M   'P 1'
#
loop_
_entity.id
_entity.type
_entity.pdbx_description
1 polymer ?
#
loop_
_entity_poly.entity_id
_entity_poly.type
_entity_poly.pdbx_seq_one_letter_code
_entity_poly.pdbx_strand_id
1 'polypeptide(L)'
;MPRLAAITVALVLIAGAAGASGGDDARWVVHDLTRQQARTLVSSSPAALTPARAAATWCGTPAQADLAPNALAGSPVHWVYALPADGPDRFSSYGSLMQSDAESIDAWWRGQDPLRTPRNDLAPFSCGSQLDLTLFRLTQSSSQLSSVDARFNAITSSLVMRGFGSRHTKYLVYYDGPVEPDICGQGGSSSSGLGFAVVYVQACPGVPWNTTAVHELVHALGAVSNSAPHNCPEPDDGHTCDNPYDLMYPFGDETPITGLTLDSGRDDYYGHSGAWFDTQDSPWLVQLDRQVPFALAVSGSGSVTADVPGLRCSQSCTTTWSAGTALELSATPATGTKLVSWGASCSGRSTCKVVVEPGRTVAAAFAPATYRLTVGVTGRGSVRSSRPGIACPSRCSSLVPSYEAIRLTPASTKGWRFKQWSGACRGKAVCSVPMTSATSARAVFVRR
;
A
#
# COMPACT_ATOMS: atom_id res chain seq x y z
N MET A 1 8.56 -52.79 -20.37
CA MET A 1 8.27 -51.74 -21.37
C MET A 1 7.11 -50.88 -20.84
N PRO A 2 7.16 -49.55 -21.00
CA PRO A 2 7.38 -48.55 -19.93
C PRO A 2 6.08 -47.94 -19.38
N ARG A 3 5.98 -47.57 -18.09
CA ARG A 3 6.47 -46.39 -17.31
C ARG A 3 5.71 -45.07 -17.55
N LEU A 4 5.00 -44.65 -16.50
CA LEU A 4 4.50 -43.29 -16.25
C LEU A 4 5.67 -42.32 -16.04
N ALA A 5 5.52 -41.09 -16.55
CA ALA A 5 6.40 -39.97 -16.25
C ALA A 5 5.75 -39.07 -15.19
N ALA A 6 6.45 -38.87 -14.08
CA ALA A 6 6.25 -37.77 -13.14
C ALA A 6 7.49 -36.87 -13.26
N ILE A 7 7.27 -35.58 -13.49
CA ILE A 7 8.33 -34.56 -13.57
C ILE A 7 8.49 -33.96 -12.18
N THR A 8 9.64 -34.21 -11.57
CA THR A 8 10.14 -33.53 -10.36
C THR A 8 11.17 -32.50 -10.81
N VAL A 9 10.97 -31.23 -10.49
CA VAL A 9 11.96 -30.16 -10.71
C VAL A 9 12.85 -30.09 -9.47
N ALA A 10 14.14 -30.32 -9.65
CA ALA A 10 15.16 -30.21 -8.61
C ALA A 10 15.79 -28.81 -8.63
N LEU A 11 15.86 -28.19 -7.44
CA LEU A 11 16.63 -26.98 -7.14
C LEU A 11 18.10 -27.37 -6.97
N VAL A 12 19.02 -26.67 -7.64
CA VAL A 12 20.47 -26.88 -7.49
C VAL A 12 21.01 -25.91 -6.44
N LEU A 13 21.51 -26.47 -5.33
CA LEU A 13 22.39 -25.82 -4.36
C LEU A 13 23.84 -26.20 -4.71
N ILE A 14 24.75 -25.24 -4.71
CA ILE A 14 26.19 -25.52 -4.68
C ILE A 14 26.78 -24.77 -3.48
N ALA A 15 27.32 -25.54 -2.54
CA ALA A 15 28.13 -25.09 -1.42
C ALA A 15 29.61 -25.42 -1.71
N GLY A 16 30.53 -24.56 -1.28
CA GLY A 16 31.97 -24.83 -1.24
C GLY A 16 32.57 -24.17 0.00
N ALA A 17 33.30 -24.94 0.80
CA ALA A 17 33.92 -24.53 2.06
C ALA A 17 35.45 -24.70 2.01
N ALA A 18 36.22 -23.80 2.63
CA ALA A 18 37.52 -24.09 3.28
C ALA A 18 38.13 -22.88 4.03
N GLY A 19 38.46 -23.06 5.33
CA GLY A 19 39.81 -22.84 5.91
C GLY A 19 40.31 -21.44 6.35
N ALA A 20 40.43 -21.25 7.67
CA ALA A 20 40.89 -20.10 8.49
C ALA A 20 42.30 -19.47 8.24
N SER A 21 42.48 -18.14 8.47
CA SER A 21 43.06 -17.52 9.71
C SER A 21 43.57 -16.06 9.55
N GLY A 22 43.08 -15.14 10.40
CA GLY A 22 43.81 -14.03 11.08
C GLY A 22 44.16 -12.69 10.38
N GLY A 23 43.47 -11.59 10.77
CA GLY A 23 44.05 -10.23 10.92
C GLY A 23 43.42 -9.06 10.11
N ASP A 24 42.57 -8.26 10.78
CA ASP A 24 42.15 -6.84 10.60
C ASP A 24 42.18 -6.15 9.21
N ASP A 25 40.99 -5.97 8.60
CA ASP A 25 40.53 -4.82 7.78
C ASP A 25 39.06 -5.08 7.36
N ALA A 26 38.13 -4.17 7.69
CA ALA A 26 36.70 -4.29 7.33
C ALA A 26 36.51 -4.15 5.81
N ARG A 27 36.24 -5.27 5.14
CA ARG A 27 35.91 -5.37 3.70
C ARG A 27 34.90 -6.50 3.47
N TRP A 28 33.94 -6.26 2.57
CA TRP A 28 33.24 -7.32 1.85
C TRP A 28 34.26 -8.07 0.96
N VAL A 29 34.38 -9.40 1.10
CA VAL A 29 35.47 -10.28 0.59
C VAL A 29 35.82 -10.06 -0.90
N VAL A 30 37.03 -10.25 -1.48
CA VAL A 30 38.48 -9.96 -1.25
C VAL A 30 39.13 -10.18 -2.63
N HIS A 31 39.96 -9.25 -3.12
CA HIS A 31 41.29 -9.56 -3.70
C HIS A 31 42.20 -8.31 -3.66
N ASP A 32 43.43 -8.56 -3.21
CA ASP A 32 44.52 -7.62 -2.92
C ASP A 32 45.33 -7.29 -4.18
N LEU A 33 45.59 -6.00 -4.44
CA LEU A 33 46.82 -5.51 -5.09
C LEU A 33 47.16 -4.06 -4.66
N THR A 34 48.05 -3.97 -3.66
CA THR A 34 49.23 -3.06 -3.57
C THR A 34 49.09 -1.53 -3.52
N ARG A 35 49.56 -1.00 -2.38
CA ARG A 35 50.08 0.35 -2.02
C ARG A 35 50.48 1.31 -3.16
N GLN A 36 50.07 2.58 -3.01
CA GLN A 36 50.89 3.80 -2.79
C GLN A 36 50.19 5.03 -3.40
N GLN A 37 49.81 6.02 -2.57
CA GLN A 37 50.36 7.38 -2.63
C GLN A 37 49.65 8.33 -1.66
N ALA A 38 50.44 8.91 -0.76
CA ALA A 38 50.09 10.02 0.11
C ALA A 38 50.10 11.36 -0.64
N ARG A 39 49.18 12.28 -0.27
CA ARG A 39 49.17 13.76 -0.44
C ARG A 39 47.71 14.24 -0.36
N THR A 40 47.26 15.31 0.30
CA THR A 40 47.85 16.43 1.06
C THR A 40 46.69 17.00 1.89
N LEU A 41 46.91 17.33 3.17
CA LEU A 41 45.92 18.02 4.01
C LEU A 41 45.72 19.47 3.48
N VAL A 42 44.49 19.84 3.14
CA VAL A 42 44.05 21.23 3.00
C VAL A 42 43.06 21.51 4.13
N SER A 43 43.40 22.46 5.00
CA SER A 43 42.52 22.92 6.06
C SER A 43 41.38 23.75 5.48
N SER A 44 40.13 23.34 5.69
CA SER A 44 38.95 24.19 5.52
C SER A 44 38.47 24.68 6.90
N SER A 45 38.18 25.98 6.98
CA SER A 45 37.64 26.65 8.18
C SER A 45 36.20 26.18 8.46
N PRO A 46 35.74 26.21 9.73
CA PRO A 46 34.45 25.67 10.09
C PRO A 46 33.32 26.57 9.58
N ALA A 47 32.46 26.04 8.72
CA ALA A 47 31.16 26.63 8.45
C ALA A 47 30.33 26.58 9.75
N ALA A 48 29.63 27.67 10.06
CA ALA A 48 28.80 27.79 11.24
C ALA A 48 27.72 26.70 11.24
N LEU A 49 27.81 25.76 12.20
CA LEU A 49 26.82 24.73 12.44
C LEU A 49 25.50 25.41 12.86
N THR A 50 24.48 25.29 12.01
CA THR A 50 23.09 25.51 12.41
C THR A 50 22.78 24.65 13.65
N PRO A 51 22.07 25.18 14.66
CA PRO A 51 21.76 24.40 15.85
C PRO A 51 20.98 23.15 15.48
N ALA A 52 21.44 22.00 15.96
CA ALA A 52 20.77 20.71 15.78
C ALA A 52 19.32 20.83 16.25
N ARG A 53 18.38 20.48 15.36
CA ARG A 53 16.96 20.35 15.70
C ARG A 53 16.83 19.38 16.88
N ALA A 54 16.02 19.72 17.88
CA ALA A 54 15.78 18.84 19.02
C ALA A 54 15.23 17.48 18.52
N ALA A 55 15.77 16.38 19.06
CA ALA A 55 15.32 15.04 18.71
C ALA A 55 13.81 14.91 18.92
N ALA A 56 13.12 14.35 17.93
CA ALA A 56 11.69 14.13 17.99
C ALA A 56 11.38 13.10 19.07
N THR A 57 10.37 13.36 19.89
CA THR A 57 9.85 12.36 20.83
C THR A 57 8.67 11.66 20.18
N TRP A 58 8.80 10.35 19.95
CA TRP A 58 7.67 9.55 19.46
C TRP A 58 6.68 9.31 20.60
N CYS A 59 5.42 9.70 20.41
CA CYS A 59 4.37 9.69 21.43
C CYS A 59 3.32 8.58 21.21
N GLY A 60 3.51 7.74 20.18
CA GLY A 60 2.62 6.65 19.88
C GLY A 60 2.62 5.56 20.95
N THR A 61 1.77 4.55 20.74
CA THR A 61 1.79 3.32 21.54
C THR A 61 2.31 2.19 20.65
N PRO A 62 3.25 1.34 21.12
CA PRO A 62 3.76 0.25 20.31
C PRO A 62 2.61 -0.63 19.80
N ALA A 63 2.46 -0.74 18.48
CA ALA A 63 1.48 -1.60 17.84
C ALA A 63 2.19 -2.80 17.21
N GLN A 64 1.55 -3.97 17.24
CA GLN A 64 2.03 -5.16 16.53
C GLN A 64 1.41 -5.29 15.13
N ALA A 65 0.63 -4.30 14.72
CA ALA A 65 -0.10 -4.24 13.47
C ALA A 65 -0.11 -2.78 12.97
N ASP A 66 -0.08 -2.65 11.65
CA ASP A 66 -0.21 -1.40 10.91
C ASP A 66 -1.57 -0.72 11.19
N LEU A 67 -1.54 0.56 11.57
CA LEU A 67 -2.71 1.36 11.88
C LEU A 67 -3.30 1.96 10.60
N ALA A 68 -4.38 1.34 10.12
CA ALA A 68 -5.12 1.84 8.96
C ALA A 68 -6.32 2.74 9.34
N PRO A 69 -6.68 3.74 8.51
CA PRO A 69 -5.97 4.18 7.32
C PRO A 69 -4.82 5.12 7.66
N ASN A 70 -3.79 5.08 6.83
CA ASN A 70 -2.64 5.97 6.87
C ASN A 70 -3.10 7.44 6.78
N ALA A 71 -2.48 8.33 7.55
CA ALA A 71 -2.82 9.75 7.57
C ALA A 71 -2.53 10.43 6.22
N LEU A 72 -1.56 9.91 5.46
CA LEU A 72 -1.25 10.32 4.11
C LEU A 72 -1.60 9.19 3.14
N ALA A 73 -2.52 9.43 2.21
CA ALA A 73 -2.92 8.41 1.25
C ALA A 73 -1.85 8.21 0.17
N GLY A 74 -1.81 7.01 -0.41
CA GLY A 74 -0.79 6.60 -1.39
C GLY A 74 -0.02 5.36 -0.93
N SER A 75 1.02 5.03 -1.66
CA SER A 75 1.91 3.91 -1.36
C SER A 75 2.92 4.31 -0.28
N PRO A 76 2.83 3.80 0.97
CA PRO A 76 3.61 4.32 2.08
C PRO A 76 4.96 3.59 2.25
N VAL A 77 5.89 4.24 2.95
CA VAL A 77 7.06 3.62 3.57
C VAL A 77 6.71 3.40 5.04
N HIS A 78 6.42 2.15 5.40
CA HIS A 78 6.06 1.74 6.75
C HIS A 78 7.31 1.38 7.56
N TRP A 79 7.36 1.79 8.82
CA TRP A 79 8.55 1.67 9.66
C TRP A 79 8.35 0.60 10.73
N VAL A 80 9.36 -0.27 10.89
CA VAL A 80 9.29 -1.44 11.77
C VAL A 80 10.51 -1.47 12.68
N TYR A 81 10.31 -1.54 13.98
CA TYR A 81 11.34 -1.93 14.93
C TYR A 81 11.28 -3.45 15.13
N ALA A 82 12.33 -4.16 14.73
CA ALA A 82 12.42 -5.60 14.80
C ALA A 82 13.48 -6.05 15.81
N LEU A 83 13.20 -7.16 16.52
CA LEU A 83 14.13 -7.74 17.49
C LEU A 83 14.03 -9.27 17.52
N PRO A 84 15.14 -9.98 17.80
CA PRO A 84 15.13 -11.43 17.89
C PRO A 84 14.23 -11.91 19.04
N ALA A 85 13.85 -13.20 19.00
CA ALA A 85 12.97 -13.81 20.00
C ALA A 85 13.48 -13.63 21.43
N ASP A 86 14.80 -13.72 21.61
CA ASP A 86 15.54 -13.59 22.87
C ASP A 86 16.13 -12.19 23.09
N GLY A 87 15.86 -11.23 22.20
CA GLY A 87 16.36 -9.86 22.29
C GLY A 87 15.63 -9.01 23.33
N PRO A 88 16.32 -8.08 24.01
CA PRO A 88 15.68 -7.12 24.90
C PRO A 88 14.77 -6.17 24.11
N ASP A 89 13.59 -5.88 24.65
CA ASP A 89 12.72 -4.85 24.06
C ASP A 89 13.21 -3.46 24.45
N ARG A 90 13.63 -2.67 23.46
CA ARG A 90 14.08 -1.29 23.64
C ARG A 90 13.25 -0.30 22.80
N PHE A 91 12.06 -0.70 22.39
CA PHE A 91 11.23 0.06 21.46
C PHE A 91 10.99 1.51 21.91
N SER A 92 10.79 1.76 23.19
CA SER A 92 10.56 3.13 23.71
C SER A 92 11.73 4.09 23.43
N SER A 93 12.96 3.59 23.44
CA SER A 93 14.15 4.39 23.10
C SER A 93 14.30 4.53 21.59
N TYR A 94 14.18 3.42 20.85
CA TYR A 94 14.38 3.43 19.40
C TYR A 94 13.27 4.14 18.64
N GLY A 95 12.02 4.13 19.10
CA GLY A 95 10.92 4.78 18.40
C GLY A 95 11.13 6.28 18.22
N SER A 96 11.69 6.96 19.21
CA SER A 96 12.04 8.39 19.11
C SER A 96 13.23 8.64 18.17
N LEU A 97 14.19 7.72 18.12
CA LEU A 97 15.31 7.78 17.18
C LEU A 97 14.84 7.57 15.73
N MET A 98 14.02 6.55 15.48
CA MET A 98 13.41 6.29 14.17
C MET A 98 12.56 7.46 13.70
N GLN A 99 11.76 8.06 14.59
CA GLN A 99 11.01 9.28 14.28
C GLN A 99 11.94 10.44 13.87
N SER A 100 13.04 10.64 14.61
CA SER A 100 14.03 11.68 14.30
C SER A 100 14.76 11.42 12.98
N ASP A 101 15.06 10.15 12.67
CA ASP A 101 15.67 9.74 11.42
C ASP A 101 14.73 10.01 10.25
N ALA A 102 13.44 9.61 10.35
CA ALA A 102 12.46 9.88 9.30
C ALA A 102 12.28 11.37 9.00
N GLU A 103 12.25 12.20 10.04
CA GLU A 103 12.20 13.66 9.89
C GLU A 103 13.47 14.24 9.25
N SER A 104 14.63 13.68 9.59
CA SER A 104 15.92 14.11 9.02
C SER A 104 16.06 13.70 7.56
N ILE A 105 15.62 12.49 7.21
CA ILE A 105 15.57 11.98 5.83
C ILE A 105 14.61 12.82 5.01
N ASP A 106 13.41 13.09 5.51
CA ASP A 106 12.41 13.93 4.85
C ASP A 106 12.94 15.36 4.61
N ALA A 107 13.61 15.96 5.59
CA ALA A 107 14.22 17.28 5.45
C ALA A 107 15.38 17.30 4.45
N TRP A 108 16.28 16.30 4.52
CA TRP A 108 17.38 16.16 3.57
C TRP A 108 16.87 15.93 2.15
N TRP A 109 15.93 15.00 1.96
CA TRP A 109 15.38 14.66 0.65
C TRP A 109 14.74 15.88 -0.01
N ARG A 110 13.96 16.68 0.74
CA ARG A 110 13.40 17.94 0.22
C ARG A 110 14.46 18.99 -0.08
N GLY A 111 15.61 18.95 0.60
CA GLY A 111 16.77 19.77 0.25
C GLY A 111 17.38 19.36 -1.11
N GLN A 112 17.29 18.07 -1.45
CA GLN A 112 17.76 17.52 -2.72
C GLN A 112 16.73 17.68 -3.85
N ASP A 113 15.45 17.40 -3.61
CA ASP A 113 14.32 17.65 -4.52
C ASP A 113 13.16 18.29 -3.74
N PRO A 114 12.92 19.61 -3.87
CA PRO A 114 11.88 20.30 -3.11
C PRO A 114 10.45 19.90 -3.49
N LEU A 115 10.26 19.16 -4.59
CA LEU A 115 8.96 18.69 -5.03
C LEU A 115 8.63 17.29 -4.49
N ARG A 116 9.57 16.60 -3.85
CA ARG A 116 9.40 15.20 -3.43
C ARG A 116 9.95 14.90 -2.05
N THR A 117 9.38 13.87 -1.44
CA THR A 117 9.86 13.28 -0.18
C THR A 117 9.37 11.84 -0.04
N PRO A 118 10.02 10.95 0.71
CA PRO A 118 9.46 9.66 1.08
C PRO A 118 8.07 9.80 1.69
N ARG A 119 7.13 8.98 1.23
CA ARG A 119 5.77 8.90 1.77
C ARG A 119 5.78 8.08 3.06
N ASN A 120 6.39 8.62 4.11
CA ASN A 120 6.41 7.99 5.41
C ASN A 120 4.99 7.67 5.87
N ASP A 121 4.81 6.46 6.41
CA ASP A 121 3.56 6.04 7.00
C ASP A 121 3.33 6.77 8.32
N LEU A 122 2.27 7.57 8.38
CA LEU A 122 1.96 8.39 9.54
C LEU A 122 0.59 8.01 10.10
N ALA A 123 0.49 7.98 11.42
CA ALA A 123 -0.77 7.80 12.14
C ALA A 123 -1.07 9.05 13.01
N PRO A 124 -2.36 9.38 13.22
CA PRO A 124 -2.74 10.47 14.12
C PRO A 124 -2.58 10.05 15.59
N PHE A 125 -1.76 10.77 16.34
CA PHE A 125 -1.61 10.61 17.79
C PHE A 125 -1.99 11.90 18.53
N SER A 126 -1.99 11.85 19.86
CA SER A 126 -2.30 13.02 20.72
C SER A 126 -1.32 14.18 20.55
N CYS A 127 -0.08 13.90 20.16
CA CYS A 127 0.95 14.91 19.88
C CYS A 127 0.99 15.36 18.42
N GLY A 128 0.05 14.93 17.59
CA GLY A 128 0.03 15.17 16.14
C GLY A 128 0.34 13.91 15.34
N SER A 129 0.46 14.08 14.02
CA SER A 129 0.84 12.98 13.12
C SER A 129 2.31 12.64 13.28
N GLN A 130 2.61 11.38 13.57
CA GLN A 130 3.96 10.83 13.67
C GLN A 130 4.02 9.49 12.94
N LEU A 131 5.21 8.91 12.80
CA LEU A 131 5.39 7.59 12.23
C LEU A 131 4.45 6.59 12.86
N ASP A 132 3.78 5.81 12.02
CA ASP A 132 3.20 4.56 12.48
C ASP A 132 4.31 3.52 12.58
N LEU A 133 4.67 3.17 13.83
CA LEU A 133 5.76 2.26 14.14
C LEU A 133 5.23 0.91 14.60
N THR A 134 5.62 -0.14 13.87
CA THR A 134 5.35 -1.52 14.28
C THR A 134 6.48 -2.07 15.15
N LEU A 135 6.14 -2.66 16.30
CA LEU A 135 7.03 -3.53 17.08
C LEU A 135 6.89 -4.98 16.57
N PHE A 136 8.00 -5.54 16.07
CA PHE A 136 8.04 -6.88 15.48
C PHE A 136 9.06 -7.80 16.16
N ARG A 137 8.59 -8.67 17.05
CA ARG A 137 9.43 -9.73 17.64
C ARG A 137 9.47 -10.95 16.72
N LEU A 138 10.67 -11.31 16.26
CA LEU A 138 10.90 -12.51 15.48
C LEU A 138 10.70 -13.77 16.33
N THR A 139 10.46 -14.90 15.65
CA THR A 139 10.42 -16.23 16.29
C THR A 139 11.80 -16.85 16.46
N GLN A 140 12.78 -16.37 15.70
CA GLN A 140 14.15 -16.84 15.65
C GLN A 140 14.98 -16.15 16.75
N SER A 141 15.85 -16.91 17.42
CA SER A 141 16.82 -16.36 18.38
C SER A 141 17.95 -15.60 17.67
N SER A 142 18.68 -14.80 18.45
CA SER A 142 19.87 -14.08 17.98
C SER A 142 20.90 -15.02 17.33
N SER A 143 21.11 -16.21 17.90
CA SER A 143 22.03 -17.21 17.33
C SER A 143 21.61 -17.73 15.96
N GLN A 144 20.29 -17.86 15.73
CA GLN A 144 19.72 -18.30 14.45
C GLN A 144 19.77 -17.20 13.38
N LEU A 145 19.99 -15.95 13.78
CA LEU A 145 20.06 -14.76 12.91
C LEU A 145 21.51 -14.26 12.74
N SER A 146 22.51 -15.08 13.04
CA SER A 146 23.92 -14.68 13.02
C SER A 146 24.51 -14.53 11.61
N SER A 147 23.97 -15.21 10.59
CA SER A 147 24.41 -15.06 9.20
C SER A 147 23.62 -13.95 8.51
N VAL A 148 24.33 -13.07 7.79
CA VAL A 148 23.79 -11.96 6.98
C VAL A 148 22.58 -12.38 6.15
N ASP A 149 22.79 -13.31 5.20
CA ASP A 149 21.74 -13.73 4.26
C ASP A 149 20.59 -14.45 4.97
N ALA A 150 20.91 -15.29 5.95
CA ALA A 150 19.89 -15.99 6.72
C ALA A 150 19.03 -15.02 7.53
N ARG A 151 19.64 -13.96 8.07
CA ARG A 151 18.99 -12.92 8.88
C ARG A 151 18.05 -12.08 8.04
N PHE A 152 18.51 -11.51 6.92
CA PHE A 152 17.66 -10.71 6.04
C PHE A 152 16.45 -11.50 5.54
N ASN A 153 16.68 -12.72 5.06
CA ASN A 153 15.61 -13.61 4.59
C ASN A 153 14.64 -13.99 5.71
N ALA A 154 15.13 -14.24 6.92
CA ALA A 154 14.28 -14.56 8.08
C ALA A 154 13.42 -13.36 8.50
N ILE A 155 13.98 -12.15 8.54
CA ILE A 155 13.27 -10.90 8.87
C ILE A 155 12.14 -10.67 7.86
N THR A 156 12.48 -10.59 6.58
CA THR A 156 11.54 -10.27 5.51
C THR A 156 10.44 -11.33 5.37
N SER A 157 10.80 -12.63 5.42
CA SER A 157 9.81 -13.71 5.35
C SER A 157 8.87 -13.72 6.57
N SER A 158 9.38 -13.43 7.77
CA SER A 158 8.56 -13.35 8.99
C SER A 158 7.56 -12.20 8.91
N LEU A 159 7.98 -11.04 8.40
CA LEU A 159 7.12 -9.88 8.16
C LEU A 159 6.01 -10.21 7.16
N VAL A 160 6.36 -10.82 6.02
CA VAL A 160 5.37 -11.24 5.00
C VAL A 160 4.34 -12.21 5.59
N MET A 161 4.78 -13.22 6.34
CA MET A 161 3.86 -14.16 7.01
C MET A 161 2.91 -13.49 8.01
N ARG A 162 3.27 -12.31 8.51
CA ARG A 162 2.48 -11.53 9.47
C ARG A 162 1.67 -10.40 8.82
N GLY A 163 1.61 -10.36 7.49
CA GLY A 163 0.78 -9.42 6.73
C GLY A 163 1.53 -8.23 6.15
N PHE A 164 2.82 -8.07 6.43
CA PHE A 164 3.67 -7.00 5.90
C PHE A 164 4.28 -7.42 4.55
N GLY A 165 3.40 -7.74 3.59
CA GLY A 165 3.75 -8.23 2.25
C GLY A 165 3.06 -7.48 1.12
N SER A 166 2.45 -6.32 1.40
CA SER A 166 1.79 -5.48 0.40
C SER A 166 2.76 -5.01 -0.68
N ARG A 167 2.36 -5.11 -1.95
CA ARG A 167 3.08 -4.49 -3.08
C ARG A 167 2.97 -2.97 -3.14
N HIS A 168 2.09 -2.38 -2.33
CA HIS A 168 1.88 -0.94 -2.28
C HIS A 168 2.64 -0.28 -1.12
N THR A 169 3.31 -1.06 -0.28
CA THR A 169 4.03 -0.58 0.91
C THR A 169 5.48 -1.03 0.83
N LYS A 170 6.42 -0.11 1.10
CA LYS A 170 7.80 -0.48 1.43
C LYS A 170 7.96 -0.57 2.92
N TYR A 171 8.85 -1.43 3.39
CA TYR A 171 9.09 -1.61 4.81
C TYR A 171 10.53 -1.24 5.14
N LEU A 172 10.70 -0.23 5.99
CA LEU A 172 11.99 0.16 6.54
C LEU A 172 12.10 -0.36 7.96
N VAL A 173 13.02 -1.30 8.16
CA VAL A 173 13.12 -2.15 9.34
C VAL A 173 14.39 -1.82 10.10
N TYR A 174 14.28 -1.42 11.35
CA TYR A 174 15.41 -1.26 12.26
C TYR A 174 15.52 -2.55 13.08
N TYR A 175 16.54 -3.36 12.80
CA TYR A 175 16.78 -4.63 13.48
C TYR A 175 17.74 -4.44 14.67
N ASP A 176 17.22 -4.59 15.89
CA ASP A 176 17.94 -4.48 17.16
C ASP A 176 18.35 -5.87 17.68
N GLY A 177 19.31 -6.48 16.99
CA GLY A 177 19.93 -7.73 17.41
C GLY A 177 21.43 -7.76 17.10
N PRO A 178 22.16 -8.75 17.66
CA PRO A 178 23.57 -8.94 17.37
C PRO A 178 23.83 -9.17 15.88
N VAL A 179 24.84 -8.50 15.35
CA VAL A 179 25.25 -8.53 13.94
C VAL A 179 26.77 -8.39 13.85
N GLU A 180 27.34 -8.82 12.73
CA GLU A 180 28.72 -8.47 12.38
C GLU A 180 28.88 -6.94 12.18
N PRO A 181 30.06 -6.37 12.47
CA PRO A 181 30.22 -4.92 12.55
C PRO A 181 30.19 -4.21 11.21
N ASP A 182 30.40 -4.94 10.10
CA ASP A 182 30.71 -4.29 8.83
C ASP A 182 29.44 -4.05 7.98
N ILE A 183 28.37 -4.87 8.06
CA ILE A 183 27.13 -4.67 7.26
C ILE A 183 26.23 -3.70 8.03
N CYS A 184 26.06 -2.49 7.52
CA CYS A 184 25.17 -1.52 8.15
C CYS A 184 23.69 -1.80 7.83
N GLY A 185 23.41 -2.31 6.64
CA GLY A 185 22.05 -2.60 6.19
C GLY A 185 22.01 -3.50 4.95
N GLN A 186 20.79 -3.90 4.60
CA GLN A 186 20.48 -4.61 3.36
C GLN A 186 19.10 -4.18 2.85
N GLY A 187 18.99 -4.01 1.55
CA GLY A 187 17.79 -3.47 0.92
C GLY A 187 17.52 -4.11 -0.42
N GLY A 188 16.28 -4.02 -0.87
CA GLY A 188 15.92 -4.50 -2.19
C GLY A 188 14.43 -4.59 -2.42
N SER A 189 14.08 -4.83 -3.68
CA SER A 189 12.71 -4.96 -4.12
C SER A 189 12.52 -6.13 -5.07
N SER A 190 11.27 -6.58 -5.18
CA SER A 190 10.87 -7.57 -6.16
C SER A 190 10.12 -6.91 -7.31
N SER A 191 10.01 -7.61 -8.44
CA SER A 191 9.23 -7.19 -9.60
C SER A 191 7.74 -7.01 -9.31
N SER A 192 7.22 -7.53 -8.19
CA SER A 192 5.83 -7.32 -7.79
C SER A 192 5.59 -5.96 -7.12
N GLY A 193 6.65 -5.22 -6.78
CA GLY A 193 6.60 -3.96 -6.04
C GLY A 193 6.82 -4.11 -4.52
N LEU A 194 6.90 -5.33 -3.98
CA LEU A 194 7.31 -5.55 -2.60
C LEU A 194 8.76 -5.12 -2.41
N GLY A 195 9.10 -4.47 -1.30
CA GLY A 195 10.49 -4.12 -0.99
C GLY A 195 10.72 -3.88 0.49
N PHE A 196 11.94 -4.19 0.91
CA PHE A 196 12.40 -4.07 2.29
C PHE A 196 13.73 -3.34 2.31
N ALA A 197 13.91 -2.52 3.33
CA ALA A 197 15.16 -1.87 3.70
C ALA A 197 15.40 -2.24 5.16
N VAL A 198 16.50 -2.93 5.48
CA VAL A 198 16.82 -3.38 6.83
C VAL A 198 18.07 -2.67 7.29
N VAL A 199 17.97 -1.91 8.37
CA VAL A 199 19.07 -1.25 9.07
C VAL A 199 19.47 -2.13 10.26
N TYR A 200 20.73 -2.51 10.34
CA TYR A 200 21.29 -3.26 11.46
C TYR A 200 21.86 -2.29 12.49
N VAL A 201 21.04 -1.92 13.48
CA VAL A 201 21.33 -0.79 14.38
C VAL A 201 22.53 -1.01 15.32
N GLN A 202 23.02 -2.24 15.44
CA GLN A 202 24.20 -2.60 16.23
C GLN A 202 25.47 -2.81 15.38
N ALA A 203 25.38 -2.64 14.05
CA ALA A 203 26.53 -2.64 13.15
C ALA A 203 27.07 -1.22 12.93
N CYS A 204 28.21 -1.13 12.25
CA CYS A 204 28.82 0.09 11.72
C CYS A 204 28.91 1.23 12.74
N PRO A 205 29.70 1.08 13.83
CA PRO A 205 29.85 2.14 14.80
C PRO A 205 30.35 3.43 14.13
N GLY A 206 29.62 4.53 14.34
CA GLY A 206 29.93 5.84 13.75
C GLY A 206 29.13 6.19 12.49
N VAL A 207 28.60 5.19 11.77
CA VAL A 207 27.75 5.43 10.60
C VAL A 207 26.34 5.84 11.05
N PRO A 208 25.80 6.99 10.61
CA PRO A 208 24.47 7.42 11.00
C PRO A 208 23.36 6.48 10.48
N TRP A 209 22.44 6.05 11.34
CA TRP A 209 21.35 5.14 10.94
C TRP A 209 20.44 5.74 9.87
N ASN A 210 20.18 7.05 9.89
CA ASN A 210 19.40 7.72 8.86
C ASN A 210 20.06 7.67 7.47
N THR A 211 21.39 7.71 7.40
CA THR A 211 22.16 7.52 6.16
C THR A 211 21.94 6.09 5.63
N THR A 212 22.15 5.07 6.45
CA THR A 212 21.87 3.68 6.07
C THR A 212 20.40 3.48 5.68
N ALA A 213 19.48 4.03 6.47
CA ALA A 213 18.05 3.88 6.25
C ALA A 213 17.61 4.42 4.90
N VAL A 214 18.09 5.61 4.50
CA VAL A 214 17.71 6.19 3.21
C VAL A 214 18.41 5.48 2.05
N HIS A 215 19.65 5.03 2.22
CA HIS A 215 20.38 4.22 1.24
C HIS A 215 19.63 2.91 0.94
N GLU A 216 19.32 2.13 1.99
CA GLU A 216 18.58 0.88 1.82
C GLU A 216 17.14 1.10 1.32
N LEU A 217 16.54 2.25 1.68
CA LEU A 217 15.24 2.62 1.14
C LEU A 217 15.32 2.83 -0.38
N VAL A 218 16.35 3.49 -0.89
CA VAL A 218 16.56 3.66 -2.35
C VAL A 218 16.70 2.30 -3.04
N HIS A 219 17.38 1.33 -2.44
CA HIS A 219 17.33 -0.06 -2.89
C HIS A 219 15.93 -0.67 -2.88
N ALA A 220 15.18 -0.46 -1.81
CA ALA A 220 13.79 -0.91 -1.71
C ALA A 220 12.85 -0.22 -2.72
N LEU A 221 13.22 0.96 -3.24
CA LEU A 221 12.54 1.64 -4.34
C LEU A 221 12.90 1.08 -5.72
N GLY A 222 13.97 0.29 -5.83
CA GLY A 222 14.35 -0.41 -7.06
C GLY A 222 15.64 0.10 -7.73
N ALA A 223 16.39 0.96 -7.06
CA ALA A 223 17.70 1.42 -7.51
C ALA A 223 18.85 0.60 -6.88
N VAL A 224 20.07 0.61 -7.40
CA VAL A 224 20.45 1.21 -8.69
C VAL A 224 20.26 0.17 -9.80
N SER A 225 19.84 0.61 -10.99
CA SER A 225 19.70 -0.29 -12.13
C SER A 225 21.07 -0.64 -12.71
N ASN A 226 21.29 -1.89 -13.13
CA ASN A 226 22.53 -2.28 -13.83
C ASN A 226 22.71 -1.57 -15.19
N SER A 227 21.69 -0.85 -15.67
CA SER A 227 21.78 0.00 -16.87
C SER A 227 22.28 1.41 -16.58
N ALA A 228 22.47 1.78 -15.31
CA ALA A 228 22.99 3.07 -14.90
C ALA A 228 24.46 3.24 -15.34
N PRO A 229 24.87 4.44 -15.80
CA PRO A 229 26.19 4.69 -16.38
C PRO A 229 27.35 4.50 -15.39
N HIS A 230 27.13 4.71 -14.09
CA HIS A 230 28.18 4.62 -13.07
C HIS A 230 27.97 3.47 -12.09
N ASN A 231 27.18 2.47 -12.48
CA ASN A 231 27.05 1.24 -11.70
C ASN A 231 28.43 0.61 -11.43
N CYS A 232 28.66 0.19 -10.18
CA CYS A 232 29.93 -0.36 -9.77
C CYS A 232 30.27 -1.64 -10.57
N PRO A 233 31.50 -1.76 -11.11
CA PRO A 233 31.85 -2.85 -12.00
C PRO A 233 31.96 -4.21 -11.30
N GLU A 234 32.38 -4.25 -10.03
CA GLU A 234 32.42 -5.46 -9.20
C GLU A 234 32.41 -5.08 -7.69
N PRO A 235 31.55 -5.71 -6.87
CA PRO A 235 30.38 -6.48 -7.30
C PRO A 235 29.35 -5.56 -7.99
N ASP A 236 28.67 -6.07 -9.01
CA ASP A 236 27.47 -5.43 -9.58
C ASP A 236 26.29 -5.70 -8.63
N ASP A 237 26.26 -4.96 -7.53
CA ASP A 237 25.33 -5.14 -6.40
C ASP A 237 24.36 -3.96 -6.21
N GLY A 238 24.27 -3.07 -7.19
CA GLY A 238 23.30 -1.98 -7.22
C GLY A 238 23.78 -0.66 -6.62
N HIS A 239 25.07 -0.37 -6.70
CA HIS A 239 25.70 0.85 -6.20
C HIS A 239 26.32 1.71 -7.32
N THR A 240 26.58 2.98 -7.04
CA THR A 240 27.31 3.91 -7.93
C THR A 240 28.74 4.14 -7.46
N CYS A 241 29.67 4.30 -8.39
CA CYS A 241 31.12 4.36 -8.10
C CYS A 241 31.82 5.60 -8.69
N ASP A 242 31.08 6.58 -9.18
CA ASP A 242 31.63 7.83 -9.72
C ASP A 242 31.99 8.86 -8.63
N ASN A 243 31.25 8.88 -7.51
CA ASN A 243 31.42 9.88 -6.46
C ASN A 243 31.28 9.27 -5.05
N PRO A 244 32.28 9.43 -4.15
CA PRO A 244 32.20 8.89 -2.79
C PRO A 244 31.17 9.59 -1.87
N TYR A 245 30.59 10.71 -2.29
CA TYR A 245 29.52 11.41 -1.58
C TYR A 245 28.13 11.18 -2.19
N ASP A 246 28.05 10.30 -3.19
CA ASP A 246 26.77 9.80 -3.70
C ASP A 246 26.10 8.93 -2.61
N LEU A 247 24.78 9.05 -2.46
CA LEU A 247 24.05 8.24 -1.49
C LEU A 247 24.24 6.75 -1.76
N MET A 248 24.28 6.33 -3.02
CA MET A 248 24.42 4.92 -3.43
C MET A 248 25.88 4.52 -3.63
N TYR A 249 26.85 5.27 -3.10
CA TYR A 249 28.22 4.80 -2.98
C TYR A 249 28.29 3.60 -2.01
N PRO A 250 29.03 2.51 -2.33
CA PRO A 250 28.96 1.25 -1.58
C PRO A 250 29.61 1.28 -0.18
N PHE A 251 30.30 2.37 0.18
CA PHE A 251 30.98 2.48 1.46
C PHE A 251 30.48 3.68 2.24
N GLY A 252 29.97 3.42 3.45
CA GLY A 252 29.59 4.46 4.41
C GLY A 252 30.71 4.78 5.40
N ASP A 253 30.76 6.03 5.83
CA ASP A 253 31.62 6.49 6.92
C ASP A 253 30.81 7.35 7.92
N GLU A 254 31.49 8.14 8.76
CA GLU A 254 30.84 9.02 9.74
C GLU A 254 30.17 10.26 9.11
N THR A 255 30.16 10.37 7.77
CA THR A 255 29.54 11.50 7.06
C THR A 255 28.04 11.55 7.36
N PRO A 256 27.54 12.67 7.91
CA PRO A 256 26.10 12.83 8.12
C PRO A 256 25.38 12.88 6.77
N ILE A 257 24.12 12.44 6.73
CA ILE A 257 23.28 12.49 5.52
C ILE A 257 23.31 13.86 4.81
N THR A 258 23.47 14.96 5.55
CA THR A 258 23.57 16.33 4.99
C THR A 258 24.82 16.58 4.14
N GLY A 259 25.86 15.75 4.28
CA GLY A 259 27.05 15.76 3.43
C GLY A 259 26.93 14.88 2.19
N LEU A 260 25.83 14.13 2.04
CA LEU A 260 25.57 13.24 0.91
C LEU A 260 24.66 13.88 -0.13
N THR A 261 24.77 13.40 -1.36
CA THR A 261 23.98 13.82 -2.53
C THR A 261 23.04 12.69 -2.95
N LEU A 262 21.77 12.99 -3.23
CA LEU A 262 20.78 11.96 -3.56
C LEU A 262 21.07 11.23 -4.87
N ASP A 263 21.75 11.83 -5.84
CA ASP A 263 22.25 11.20 -7.06
C ASP A 263 23.23 12.21 -7.68
N SER A 264 24.52 11.84 -7.71
CA SER A 264 25.61 12.62 -8.25
C SER A 264 25.42 12.79 -9.76
N GLY A 265 25.20 14.02 -10.21
CA GLY A 265 24.98 14.28 -11.64
C GLY A 265 23.54 14.02 -12.12
N ARG A 266 22.72 13.31 -11.35
CA ARG A 266 21.33 12.94 -11.71
C ARG A 266 21.28 12.15 -13.01
N ASP A 267 22.13 11.14 -13.10
CA ASP A 267 22.24 10.31 -14.29
C ASP A 267 22.21 8.81 -14.00
N ASP A 268 22.14 8.38 -12.74
CA ASP A 268 22.16 6.97 -12.37
C ASP A 268 20.79 6.42 -11.94
N TYR A 269 20.07 7.06 -11.01
CA TYR A 269 18.84 6.48 -10.46
C TYR A 269 17.76 7.48 -10.03
N TYR A 270 18.05 8.79 -10.06
CA TYR A 270 17.14 9.83 -9.62
C TYR A 270 17.20 11.11 -10.47
N GLY A 271 16.11 11.41 -11.17
CA GLY A 271 15.94 12.63 -11.95
C GLY A 271 16.76 12.65 -13.24
N HIS A 272 16.92 11.49 -13.85
CA HIS A 272 17.73 11.27 -15.04
C HIS A 272 16.85 11.11 -16.30
N SER A 273 17.47 11.17 -17.49
CA SER A 273 16.77 10.98 -18.78
C SER A 273 16.96 9.60 -19.39
N GLY A 274 17.43 8.63 -18.60
CA GLY A 274 17.68 7.26 -19.02
C GLY A 274 16.39 6.49 -19.33
N ALA A 275 16.52 5.34 -19.98
CA ALA A 275 15.36 4.50 -20.32
C ALA A 275 14.96 3.52 -19.21
N TRP A 276 15.77 3.38 -18.16
CA TRP A 276 15.46 2.56 -16.99
C TRP A 276 14.60 3.32 -15.99
N PHE A 277 14.18 2.63 -14.93
CA PHE A 277 13.30 3.21 -13.91
C PHE A 277 13.99 4.35 -13.17
N ASP A 278 13.34 5.51 -13.13
CA ASP A 278 13.75 6.66 -12.35
C ASP A 278 13.06 6.64 -10.97
N THR A 279 13.86 6.61 -9.90
CA THR A 279 13.37 6.64 -8.52
C THR A 279 12.57 7.90 -8.22
N GLN A 280 12.79 9.00 -8.95
CA GLN A 280 12.01 10.23 -8.87
C GLN A 280 10.52 9.99 -9.17
N ASP A 281 10.18 9.00 -10.00
CA ASP A 281 8.81 8.67 -10.38
C ASP A 281 8.15 7.61 -9.47
N SER A 282 8.86 7.20 -8.41
CA SER A 282 8.39 6.22 -7.45
C SER A 282 7.06 6.61 -6.78
N PRO A 283 6.07 5.70 -6.73
CA PRO A 283 4.79 5.97 -6.04
C PRO A 283 4.93 6.09 -4.51
N TRP A 284 6.07 5.66 -3.97
CA TRP A 284 6.45 5.81 -2.56
C TRP A 284 7.04 7.17 -2.23
N LEU A 285 7.15 8.06 -3.22
CA LEU A 285 7.42 9.47 -2.99
C LEU A 285 6.11 10.28 -3.06
N VAL A 286 6.02 11.28 -2.21
CA VAL A 286 4.97 12.29 -2.28
C VAL A 286 5.37 13.31 -3.33
N GLN A 287 4.55 13.50 -4.37
CA GLN A 287 4.71 14.61 -5.31
C GLN A 287 4.02 15.85 -4.71
N LEU A 288 4.78 16.68 -4.00
CA LEU A 288 4.29 17.78 -3.16
C LEU A 288 3.56 18.87 -3.95
N ASP A 289 3.97 19.10 -5.18
CA ASP A 289 3.39 20.05 -6.13
C ASP A 289 2.12 19.54 -6.83
N ARG A 290 1.83 18.25 -6.73
CA ARG A 290 0.70 17.59 -7.42
C ARG A 290 -0.28 16.92 -6.47
N GLN A 291 -0.39 17.40 -5.23
CA GLN A 291 -1.39 16.91 -4.30
C GLN A 291 -2.79 17.46 -4.64
N VAL A 292 -3.75 16.57 -4.85
CA VAL A 292 -5.14 16.90 -5.21
C VAL A 292 -6.15 16.19 -4.32
N PRO A 293 -7.28 16.82 -3.98
CA PRO A 293 -8.35 16.16 -3.23
C PRO A 293 -9.12 15.19 -4.14
N PHE A 294 -9.36 13.98 -3.64
CA PHE A 294 -10.21 12.97 -4.25
C PHE A 294 -11.45 12.77 -3.38
N ALA A 295 -12.62 13.13 -3.91
CA ALA A 295 -13.89 13.01 -3.21
C ALA A 295 -14.64 11.74 -3.64
N LEU A 296 -15.06 10.98 -2.63
CA LEU A 296 -15.89 9.79 -2.80
C LEU A 296 -17.21 9.98 -2.06
N ALA A 297 -18.31 9.99 -2.80
CA ALA A 297 -19.65 10.05 -2.23
C ALA A 297 -20.18 8.63 -1.94
N VAL A 298 -20.66 8.39 -0.72
CA VAL A 298 -21.30 7.12 -0.34
C VAL A 298 -22.75 7.39 0.06
N SER A 299 -23.68 6.68 -0.55
CA SER A 299 -25.11 6.72 -0.23
C SER A 299 -25.64 5.34 0.11
N GLY A 300 -26.56 5.26 1.07
CA GLY A 300 -27.02 3.99 1.63
C GLY A 300 -26.00 3.37 2.60
N SER A 301 -26.19 2.10 2.93
CA SER A 301 -25.36 1.40 3.92
C SER A 301 -24.35 0.49 3.24
N GLY A 302 -23.08 0.89 3.27
CA GLY A 302 -21.95 0.15 2.73
C GLY A 302 -20.66 0.91 2.99
N SER A 303 -19.54 0.35 2.55
CA SER A 303 -18.25 0.99 2.59
C SER A 303 -17.50 0.79 1.29
N VAL A 304 -16.51 1.64 1.04
CA VAL A 304 -15.62 1.56 -0.11
C VAL A 304 -14.19 1.64 0.36
N THR A 305 -13.31 0.82 -0.21
CA THR A 305 -11.86 0.83 0.02
C THR A 305 -11.12 0.93 -1.30
N ALA A 306 -9.91 1.50 -1.29
CA ALA A 306 -8.97 1.42 -2.40
C ALA A 306 -7.99 0.24 -2.21
N ASP A 307 -7.34 -0.19 -3.29
CA ASP A 307 -6.21 -1.14 -3.26
C ASP A 307 -4.91 -0.50 -2.77
N VAL A 308 -4.71 0.79 -3.06
CA VAL A 308 -3.64 1.61 -2.49
C VAL A 308 -4.05 2.14 -1.11
N PRO A 309 -3.18 2.10 -0.09
CA PRO A 309 -3.50 2.60 1.25
C PRO A 309 -3.97 4.06 1.29
N GLY A 310 -4.84 4.38 2.25
CA GLY A 310 -5.31 5.75 2.50
C GLY A 310 -6.77 6.07 2.16
N LEU A 311 -7.55 5.13 1.62
CA LEU A 311 -9.00 5.32 1.44
C LEU A 311 -9.82 4.14 1.94
N ARG A 312 -10.64 4.43 2.96
CA ARG A 312 -11.69 3.56 3.49
C ARG A 312 -12.84 4.43 3.98
N CYS A 313 -13.97 4.40 3.27
CA CYS A 313 -15.08 5.32 3.50
C CYS A 313 -16.40 4.57 3.68
N SER A 314 -17.03 4.70 4.86
CA SER A 314 -18.40 4.24 5.15
C SER A 314 -19.45 5.35 5.01
N GLN A 315 -18.99 6.59 4.83
CA GLN A 315 -19.74 7.79 4.51
C GLN A 315 -18.96 8.57 3.45
N SER A 316 -19.57 9.59 2.85
CA SER A 316 -18.86 10.46 1.91
C SER A 316 -17.61 11.05 2.56
N CYS A 317 -16.49 10.97 1.86
CA CYS A 317 -15.18 11.34 2.38
C CYS A 317 -14.37 12.08 1.32
N THR A 318 -13.30 12.77 1.75
CA THR A 318 -12.30 13.36 0.87
C THR A 318 -10.92 13.00 1.40
N THR A 319 -10.03 12.58 0.49
CA THR A 319 -8.65 12.17 0.79
C THR A 319 -7.72 12.89 -0.18
N THR A 320 -6.48 13.18 0.22
CA THR A 320 -5.52 13.88 -0.63
C THR A 320 -4.51 12.90 -1.22
N TRP A 321 -4.27 12.99 -2.52
CA TRP A 321 -3.41 12.07 -3.27
C TRP A 321 -2.51 12.82 -4.25
N SER A 322 -1.41 12.18 -4.68
CA SER A 322 -0.67 12.61 -5.87
C SER A 322 -1.53 12.41 -7.12
N ALA A 323 -1.68 13.45 -7.95
CA ALA A 323 -2.30 13.33 -9.26
C ALA A 323 -1.61 12.24 -10.11
N GLY A 324 -2.40 11.52 -10.90
CA GLY A 324 -1.95 10.34 -11.65
C GLY A 324 -1.98 9.03 -10.86
N THR A 325 -2.27 9.04 -9.55
CA THR A 325 -2.39 7.79 -8.78
C THR A 325 -3.55 6.95 -9.33
N ALA A 326 -3.26 5.73 -9.77
CA ALA A 326 -4.25 4.76 -10.21
C ALA A 326 -4.82 3.99 -9.01
N LEU A 327 -6.14 3.99 -8.88
CA LEU A 327 -6.88 3.32 -7.81
C LEU A 327 -7.84 2.27 -8.38
N GLU A 328 -7.90 1.11 -7.72
CA GLU A 328 -8.98 0.14 -7.86
C GLU A 328 -9.86 0.16 -6.59
N LEU A 329 -11.06 0.73 -6.73
CA LEU A 329 -12.02 0.86 -5.65
C LEU A 329 -12.94 -0.35 -5.56
N SER A 330 -13.07 -0.89 -4.36
CA SER A 330 -13.94 -2.01 -4.01
C SER A 330 -15.05 -1.58 -3.06
N ALA A 331 -16.29 -1.97 -3.34
CA ALA A 331 -17.44 -1.70 -2.50
C ALA A 331 -17.78 -2.93 -1.65
N THR A 332 -17.95 -2.74 -0.34
CA THR A 332 -18.42 -3.75 0.60
C THR A 332 -19.79 -3.33 1.14
N PRO A 333 -20.89 -3.91 0.63
CA PRO A 333 -22.23 -3.65 1.14
C PRO A 333 -22.37 -4.09 2.60
N ALA A 334 -23.15 -3.36 3.39
CA ALA A 334 -23.55 -3.82 4.72
C ALA A 334 -24.53 -5.00 4.62
N THR A 335 -24.69 -5.77 5.69
CA THR A 335 -25.63 -6.90 5.76
C THR A 335 -27.03 -6.50 5.28
N GLY A 336 -27.59 -7.29 4.34
CA GLY A 336 -28.92 -7.05 3.77
C GLY A 336 -28.99 -5.99 2.67
N THR A 337 -27.85 -5.41 2.27
CA THR A 337 -27.75 -4.43 1.17
C THR A 337 -26.96 -4.97 -0.01
N LYS A 338 -26.94 -4.23 -1.12
CA LYS A 338 -26.07 -4.45 -2.27
C LYS A 338 -25.58 -3.12 -2.85
N LEU A 339 -24.45 -3.16 -3.56
CA LEU A 339 -24.07 -2.06 -4.45
C LEU A 339 -25.06 -2.02 -5.61
N VAL A 340 -25.74 -0.89 -5.76
CA VAL A 340 -26.67 -0.62 -6.85
C VAL A 340 -25.92 -0.12 -8.08
N SER A 341 -25.03 0.85 -7.88
CA SER A 341 -24.23 1.44 -8.95
C SER A 341 -23.06 2.25 -8.41
N TRP A 342 -21.97 2.26 -9.17
CA TRP A 342 -21.04 3.38 -9.18
C TRP A 342 -21.59 4.55 -10.01
N GLY A 343 -21.10 5.76 -9.72
CA GLY A 343 -21.41 6.97 -10.47
C GLY A 343 -20.20 7.91 -10.59
N ALA A 344 -20.43 9.05 -11.23
CA ALA A 344 -19.42 10.03 -11.63
C ALA A 344 -18.34 9.39 -12.54
N SER A 345 -17.10 9.28 -12.07
CA SER A 345 -15.99 8.74 -12.86
C SER A 345 -16.07 7.23 -13.11
N CYS A 346 -16.98 6.54 -12.41
CA CYS A 346 -17.20 5.11 -12.55
C CYS A 346 -18.67 4.79 -12.87
N SER A 347 -18.91 3.56 -13.32
CA SER A 347 -20.24 3.06 -13.62
C SER A 347 -20.34 1.56 -13.35
N GLY A 348 -21.54 1.00 -13.43
CA GLY A 348 -21.76 -0.43 -13.21
C GLY A 348 -21.69 -0.83 -11.74
N ARG A 349 -21.41 -2.12 -11.49
CA ARG A 349 -21.47 -2.75 -10.15
C ARG A 349 -20.23 -3.58 -9.78
N SER A 350 -19.24 -3.64 -10.67
CA SER A 350 -17.94 -4.31 -10.47
C SER A 350 -16.99 -3.44 -9.66
N THR A 351 -15.69 -3.75 -9.59
CA THR A 351 -14.71 -2.77 -9.08
C THR A 351 -14.68 -1.51 -9.96
N CYS A 352 -14.29 -0.38 -9.37
CA CYS A 352 -14.19 0.92 -10.02
C CYS A 352 -12.72 1.29 -10.16
N LYS A 353 -12.21 1.31 -11.40
CA LYS A 353 -10.84 1.74 -11.71
C LYS A 353 -10.84 3.22 -12.08
N VAL A 354 -10.05 4.02 -11.39
CA VAL A 354 -10.00 5.47 -11.57
C VAL A 354 -8.57 5.98 -11.38
N VAL A 355 -8.18 6.97 -12.19
CA VAL A 355 -6.95 7.74 -11.99
C VAL A 355 -7.32 9.04 -11.29
N VAL A 356 -6.61 9.35 -10.22
CA VAL A 356 -6.84 10.58 -9.44
C VAL A 356 -6.34 11.78 -10.23
N GLU A 357 -7.25 12.72 -10.49
CA GLU A 357 -6.98 13.97 -11.22
C GLU A 357 -7.73 15.13 -10.54
N PRO A 358 -7.31 16.39 -10.73
CA PRO A 358 -8.04 17.55 -10.22
C PRO A 358 -9.54 17.52 -10.60
N GLY A 359 -10.41 17.64 -9.59
CA GLY A 359 -11.87 17.65 -9.79
C GLY A 359 -12.52 16.29 -10.09
N ARG A 360 -11.75 15.20 -10.11
CA ARG A 360 -12.26 13.84 -10.32
C ARG A 360 -12.96 13.35 -9.05
N THR A 361 -14.19 12.84 -9.19
CA THR A 361 -14.96 12.28 -8.08
C THR A 361 -15.53 10.91 -8.42
N VAL A 362 -15.81 10.10 -7.41
CA VAL A 362 -16.53 8.82 -7.54
C VAL A 362 -17.75 8.83 -6.62
N ALA A 363 -18.82 8.13 -7.01
CA ALA A 363 -19.97 7.89 -6.14
C ALA A 363 -20.27 6.39 -6.06
N ALA A 364 -20.62 5.90 -4.87
CA ALA A 364 -21.13 4.55 -4.62
C ALA A 364 -22.54 4.63 -4.01
N ALA A 365 -23.48 3.93 -4.63
CA ALA A 365 -24.85 3.84 -4.14
C ALA A 365 -25.17 2.43 -3.67
N PHE A 366 -25.52 2.30 -2.38
CA PHE A 366 -25.97 1.08 -1.75
C PHE A 366 -27.46 1.15 -1.46
N ALA A 367 -28.14 0.01 -1.50
CA ALA A 367 -29.54 -0.09 -1.13
C ALA A 367 -29.86 -1.49 -0.59
N PRO A 368 -31.00 -1.67 0.12
CA PRO A 368 -31.48 -3.00 0.50
C PRO A 368 -31.47 -3.96 -0.69
N ALA A 369 -31.05 -5.20 -0.49
CA ALA A 369 -30.94 -6.20 -1.56
C ALA A 369 -32.30 -6.49 -2.22
N THR A 370 -33.39 -6.36 -1.45
CA THR A 370 -34.76 -6.51 -1.90
C THR A 370 -35.65 -5.42 -1.32
N TYR A 371 -36.74 -5.10 -2.04
CA TYR A 371 -37.85 -4.32 -1.51
C TYR A 371 -39.13 -5.15 -1.52
N ARG A 372 -40.04 -4.81 -0.59
CA ARG A 372 -41.35 -5.45 -0.50
C ARG A 372 -42.28 -4.90 -1.58
N LEU A 373 -42.82 -5.78 -2.43
CA LEU A 373 -43.92 -5.48 -3.34
C LEU A 373 -45.21 -6.09 -2.79
N THR A 374 -46.24 -5.26 -2.60
CA THR A 374 -47.60 -5.73 -2.28
C THR A 374 -48.49 -5.64 -3.52
N VAL A 375 -49.07 -6.75 -3.95
CA VAL A 375 -50.00 -6.80 -5.09
C VAL A 375 -51.42 -7.03 -4.57
N GLY A 376 -52.37 -6.21 -5.01
CA GLY A 376 -53.78 -6.34 -4.72
C GLY A 376 -54.65 -6.55 -5.96
N VAL A 377 -55.77 -7.24 -5.79
CA VAL A 377 -56.80 -7.45 -6.81
C VAL A 377 -58.13 -6.96 -6.27
N THR A 378 -58.86 -6.22 -7.10
CA THR A 378 -60.25 -5.82 -6.85
C THR A 378 -61.11 -6.39 -7.98
N GLY A 379 -62.23 -7.04 -7.65
CA GLY A 379 -63.03 -7.82 -8.61
C GLY A 379 -62.50 -9.26 -8.77
N ARG A 380 -62.91 -9.97 -9.83
CA ARG A 380 -62.43 -11.33 -10.11
C ARG A 380 -61.40 -11.36 -11.24
N GLY A 381 -60.20 -11.85 -10.91
CA GLY A 381 -59.04 -11.96 -11.78
C GLY A 381 -57.83 -12.38 -10.95
N SER A 382 -56.65 -12.39 -11.55
CA SER A 382 -55.38 -12.58 -10.85
C SER A 382 -54.29 -11.71 -11.47
N VAL A 383 -53.18 -11.55 -10.74
CA VAL A 383 -51.96 -10.92 -11.27
C VAL A 383 -50.84 -11.94 -11.25
N ARG A 384 -50.14 -12.07 -12.38
CA ARG A 384 -48.92 -12.87 -12.54
C ARG A 384 -47.72 -11.94 -12.66
N SER A 385 -46.60 -12.28 -12.03
CA SER A 385 -45.34 -11.55 -12.23
C SER A 385 -44.39 -12.27 -13.16
N SER A 386 -43.41 -11.55 -13.73
CA SER A 386 -42.33 -12.14 -14.54
C SER A 386 -41.36 -13.02 -13.73
N ARG A 387 -41.44 -13.01 -12.39
CA ARG A 387 -40.69 -13.90 -11.52
C ARG A 387 -41.61 -14.94 -10.87
N PRO A 388 -41.10 -16.15 -10.57
CA PRO A 388 -41.83 -17.12 -9.76
C PRO A 388 -42.22 -16.51 -8.40
N GLY A 389 -43.38 -16.88 -7.86
CA GLY A 389 -43.81 -16.48 -6.51
C GLY A 389 -44.88 -15.38 -6.41
N ILE A 390 -45.38 -14.82 -7.51
CA ILE A 390 -46.57 -13.94 -7.50
C ILE A 390 -47.58 -14.44 -8.54
N ALA A 391 -48.51 -15.28 -8.07
CA ALA A 391 -49.78 -15.57 -8.73
C ALA A 391 -50.89 -15.20 -7.73
N CYS A 392 -51.30 -13.94 -7.74
CA CYS A 392 -52.13 -13.37 -6.67
C CYS A 392 -53.61 -13.36 -7.04
N PRO A 393 -54.47 -14.18 -6.37
CA PRO A 393 -55.91 -14.14 -6.59
C PRO A 393 -56.58 -12.99 -5.84
N SER A 394 -55.97 -12.48 -4.76
CA SER A 394 -56.52 -11.39 -3.93
C SER A 394 -55.45 -10.40 -3.50
N ARG A 395 -54.67 -10.70 -2.46
CA ARG A 395 -53.56 -9.88 -1.97
C ARG A 395 -52.36 -10.77 -1.67
N CYS A 396 -51.19 -10.41 -2.19
CA CYS A 396 -49.94 -11.02 -1.74
C CYS A 396 -48.85 -9.97 -1.52
N SER A 397 -47.83 -10.36 -0.78
CA SER A 397 -46.59 -9.62 -0.61
C SER A 397 -45.43 -10.54 -0.95
N SER A 398 -44.41 -10.02 -1.62
CA SER A 398 -43.15 -10.71 -1.84
C SER A 398 -41.97 -9.75 -1.75
N LEU A 399 -40.79 -10.26 -1.43
CA LEU A 399 -39.52 -9.54 -1.53
C LEU A 399 -39.02 -9.67 -2.96
N VAL A 400 -38.77 -8.54 -3.61
CA VAL A 400 -38.30 -8.48 -4.99
C VAL A 400 -36.93 -7.80 -5.00
N PRO A 401 -35.94 -8.32 -5.73
CA PRO A 401 -34.64 -7.66 -5.87
C PRO A 401 -34.76 -6.20 -6.25
N SER A 402 -34.04 -5.36 -5.49
CA SER A 402 -34.06 -3.92 -5.66
C SER A 402 -33.42 -3.48 -6.98
N TYR A 403 -33.80 -2.32 -7.50
CA TYR A 403 -33.30 -1.73 -8.75
C TYR A 403 -33.39 -2.65 -9.98
N GLU A 404 -34.25 -3.66 -9.90
CA GLU A 404 -34.63 -4.52 -11.01
C GLU A 404 -36.14 -4.34 -11.25
N ALA A 405 -36.53 -4.18 -12.51
CA ALA A 405 -37.93 -4.06 -12.84
C ALA A 405 -38.65 -5.42 -12.74
N ILE A 406 -39.84 -5.43 -12.13
CA ILE A 406 -40.74 -6.58 -12.13
C ILE A 406 -41.95 -6.29 -13.01
N ARG A 407 -42.24 -7.20 -13.96
CA ARG A 407 -43.43 -7.07 -14.82
C ARG A 407 -44.61 -7.75 -14.17
N LEU A 408 -45.77 -7.08 -14.14
CA LEU A 408 -47.05 -7.56 -13.63
C LEU A 408 -48.07 -7.63 -14.76
N THR A 409 -48.64 -8.80 -14.97
CA THR A 409 -49.63 -9.09 -16.01
C THR A 409 -50.97 -9.46 -15.36
N PRO A 410 -52.06 -8.73 -15.66
CA PRO A 410 -53.38 -9.07 -15.14
C PRO A 410 -54.01 -10.19 -15.98
N ALA A 411 -54.69 -11.13 -15.33
CA ALA A 411 -55.42 -12.22 -15.97
C ALA A 411 -56.88 -12.20 -15.50
N SER A 412 -57.82 -11.94 -16.41
CA SER A 412 -59.25 -11.92 -16.10
C SER A 412 -59.84 -13.33 -16.06
N THR A 413 -60.75 -13.58 -15.12
CA THR A 413 -61.60 -14.79 -15.12
C THR A 413 -62.83 -14.61 -16.02
N LYS A 414 -63.52 -15.71 -16.35
CA LYS A 414 -64.76 -15.69 -17.17
C LYS A 414 -65.78 -14.70 -16.59
N GLY A 415 -66.37 -13.86 -17.47
CA GLY A 415 -67.36 -12.84 -17.10
C GLY A 415 -66.79 -11.52 -16.54
N TRP A 416 -65.45 -11.39 -16.46
CA TRP A 416 -64.77 -10.17 -16.02
C TRP A 416 -63.79 -9.66 -17.09
N ARG A 417 -63.41 -8.38 -16.99
CA ARG A 417 -62.34 -7.77 -17.79
C ARG A 417 -61.45 -6.90 -16.91
N PHE A 418 -60.18 -6.83 -17.24
CA PHE A 418 -59.25 -5.90 -16.61
C PHE A 418 -59.64 -4.46 -16.98
N LYS A 419 -59.81 -3.59 -15.98
CA LYS A 419 -60.18 -2.18 -16.17
C LYS A 419 -58.95 -1.29 -16.18
N GLN A 420 -58.13 -1.35 -15.12
CA GLN A 420 -56.96 -0.50 -14.93
C GLN A 420 -56.10 -0.95 -13.74
N TRP A 421 -54.88 -0.42 -13.69
CA TRP A 421 -54.02 -0.44 -12.51
C TRP A 421 -54.23 0.77 -11.59
N SER A 422 -53.77 0.66 -10.33
CA SER A 422 -53.57 1.77 -9.38
C SER A 422 -52.32 1.52 -8.51
N GLY A 423 -51.84 2.56 -7.83
CA GLY A 423 -50.61 2.53 -7.02
C GLY A 423 -49.35 2.74 -7.87
N ALA A 424 -48.35 1.87 -7.71
CA ALA A 424 -47.10 1.85 -8.49
C ALA A 424 -47.31 1.57 -9.98
N CYS A 425 -48.50 1.08 -10.35
CA CYS A 425 -48.89 0.77 -11.71
C CYS A 425 -50.03 1.68 -12.17
N ARG A 426 -50.01 2.06 -13.46
CA ARG A 426 -51.05 2.88 -14.09
C ARG A 426 -51.41 2.34 -15.48
N GLY A 427 -52.56 2.77 -16.01
CA GLY A 427 -53.02 2.42 -17.35
C GLY A 427 -53.65 1.03 -17.48
N LYS A 428 -53.74 0.54 -18.73
CA LYS A 428 -54.45 -0.69 -19.12
C LYS A 428 -53.55 -1.82 -19.66
N ALA A 429 -52.24 -1.64 -19.65
CA ALA A 429 -51.26 -2.59 -20.20
C ALA A 429 -50.57 -3.41 -19.09
N VAL A 430 -49.64 -4.30 -19.48
CA VAL A 430 -48.68 -4.93 -18.56
C VAL A 430 -47.91 -3.82 -17.82
N CYS A 431 -47.80 -3.93 -16.51
CA CYS A 431 -47.10 -2.94 -15.70
C CYS A 431 -45.66 -3.36 -15.44
N SER A 432 -44.71 -2.43 -15.52
CA SER A 432 -43.31 -2.63 -15.11
C SER A 432 -43.02 -1.76 -13.89
N VAL A 433 -42.78 -2.37 -12.74
CA VAL A 433 -42.51 -1.66 -11.48
C VAL A 433 -41.00 -1.63 -11.26
N PRO A 434 -40.34 -0.46 -11.31
CA PRO A 434 -38.94 -0.35 -10.89
C PRO A 434 -38.89 -0.49 -9.36
N MET A 435 -38.28 -1.56 -8.86
CA MET A 435 -38.20 -1.83 -7.42
C MET A 435 -37.14 -0.92 -6.75
N THR A 436 -37.38 0.39 -6.71
CA THR A 436 -36.50 1.38 -6.07
C THR A 436 -36.90 1.70 -4.63
N SER A 437 -38.08 1.26 -4.21
CA SER A 437 -38.57 1.34 -2.84
C SER A 437 -39.58 0.22 -2.57
N ALA A 438 -39.94 0.03 -1.29
CA ALA A 438 -41.14 -0.74 -0.97
C ALA A 438 -42.37 -0.08 -1.62
N THR A 439 -43.22 -0.87 -2.25
CA THR A 439 -44.31 -0.31 -3.07
C THR A 439 -45.52 -1.24 -3.17
N SER A 440 -46.62 -0.71 -3.69
CA SER A 440 -47.86 -1.48 -3.88
C SER A 440 -48.51 -1.21 -5.24
N ALA A 441 -49.01 -2.28 -5.88
CA ALA A 441 -49.73 -2.23 -7.14
C ALA A 441 -51.08 -2.93 -7.01
N ARG A 442 -52.14 -2.37 -7.60
CA ARG A 442 -53.48 -2.97 -7.56
C ARG A 442 -54.11 -3.08 -8.94
N ALA A 443 -54.53 -4.28 -9.32
CA ALA A 443 -55.32 -4.55 -10.51
C ALA A 443 -56.81 -4.45 -10.20
N VAL A 444 -57.55 -3.69 -11.02
CA VAL A 444 -59.01 -3.58 -10.90
C VAL A 444 -59.66 -4.31 -12.08
N PHE A 445 -60.52 -5.27 -11.77
CA PHE A 445 -61.36 -5.99 -12.70
C PHE A 445 -62.81 -5.56 -12.51
N VAL A 446 -63.56 -5.48 -13.60
CA VAL A 446 -65.00 -5.22 -13.60
C VAL A 446 -65.73 -6.32 -14.37
N ARG A 447 -67.02 -6.52 -14.09
CA ARG A 447 -67.85 -7.43 -14.90
C ARG A 447 -67.87 -6.92 -16.35
N ARG A 448 -67.92 -7.85 -17.30
CA ARG A 448 -68.01 -7.52 -18.72
C ARG A 448 -69.29 -6.78 -19.05
#